data_AF-A0A7C2Q3A1-F1
#
_entry.id   AF-A0A7C2Q3A1-F1
#
_cell.length_a   1.000
_cell.length_b   1.000
_cell.length_c   1.000
_cell.angle_alpha   90.00
_cell.angle_beta   90.00
_cell.angle_gamma   90.00
#
_symmetry.space_group_name_H-M   'P 1'
#
loop_
_entity.id
_entity.type
_entity.pdbx_description
1 polymer ?
#
loop_
_entity_poly.entity_id
_entity_poly.type
_entity_poly.pdbx_seq_one_letter_code
_entity_poly.pdbx_strand_id
1 'polypeptide(L)'
;MSVELLVGFASTIAAIAASTATLGYWLGRKFARMEERVNLIAKSVKEITEAVRNQIEFFAGFLGFKKVLEARDVSFVKSELLRLSAKPLTNLLTKEEARRLRELIEKEKLTLEEADELREIARKLVREHGDSVSEAWKLLIYASIMRGLALSELEGDEK
;
A
#
# COMPACT_ATOMS: atom_id res chain seq x y z
N MET A 1 -62.31 -4.78 31.55
CA MET A 1 -60.86 -4.91 31.85
C MET A 1 -60.60 -4.13 33.12
N SER A 2 -60.09 -4.74 34.18
CA SER A 2 -59.84 -4.05 35.45
C SER A 2 -58.65 -3.10 35.32
N VAL A 3 -58.68 -1.98 36.07
CA VAL A 3 -57.61 -0.97 36.09
C VAL A 3 -56.24 -1.59 36.44
N GLU A 4 -56.24 -2.60 37.29
CA GLU A 4 -55.03 -3.36 37.68
C GLU A 4 -54.35 -4.06 36.50
N LEU A 5 -55.12 -4.63 35.56
CA LEU A 5 -54.55 -5.26 34.36
C LEU A 5 -53.87 -4.22 33.47
N LEU A 6 -54.49 -3.04 33.28
CA LEU A 6 -53.90 -1.95 32.49
C LEU A 6 -52.58 -1.44 33.09
N VAL A 7 -52.54 -1.29 34.42
CA VAL A 7 -51.32 -0.88 35.13
C VAL A 7 -50.20 -1.92 35.00
N GLY A 8 -50.53 -3.21 35.14
CA GLY A 8 -49.55 -4.30 34.98
C GLY A 8 -48.99 -4.43 33.55
N PHE A 9 -49.82 -4.21 32.52
CA PHE A 9 -49.35 -4.15 31.14
C PHE A 9 -48.44 -2.93 30.91
N ALA A 10 -48.82 -1.76 31.40
CA ALA A 10 -48.01 -0.54 31.27
C ALA A 10 -46.63 -0.67 31.96
N SER A 11 -46.56 -1.28 33.15
CA SER A 11 -45.30 -1.49 33.85
C SER A 11 -44.38 -2.46 33.13
N THR A 12 -44.95 -3.53 32.55
CA THR A 12 -44.17 -4.52 31.78
C THR A 12 -43.58 -3.89 30.52
N ILE A 13 -44.39 -3.11 29.79
CA ILE A 13 -43.92 -2.38 28.60
C ILE A 13 -42.82 -1.38 28.97
N ALA A 14 -42.99 -0.63 30.08
CA ALA A 14 -41.97 0.30 30.55
C ALA A 14 -40.65 -0.39 30.91
N ALA A 15 -40.70 -1.55 31.57
CA ALA A 15 -39.50 -2.33 31.91
C ALA A 15 -38.77 -2.85 30.66
N ILE A 16 -39.52 -3.34 29.67
CA ILE A 16 -38.96 -3.77 28.38
C ILE A 16 -38.30 -2.57 27.67
N ALA A 17 -38.97 -1.42 27.62
CA ALA A 17 -38.44 -0.20 26.99
C ALA A 17 -37.17 0.32 27.69
N ALA A 18 -37.13 0.30 29.02
CA ALA A 18 -35.94 0.69 29.78
C ALA A 18 -34.76 -0.27 29.54
N SER A 19 -35.04 -1.58 29.49
CA SER A 19 -34.04 -2.62 29.20
C SER A 19 -33.47 -2.46 27.78
N THR A 20 -34.33 -2.29 26.77
CA THR A 20 -33.89 -2.08 25.38
C THR A 20 -33.16 -0.75 25.18
N ALA A 21 -33.59 0.33 25.84
CA ALA A 21 -32.88 1.61 25.84
C ALA A 21 -31.48 1.49 26.46
N THR A 22 -31.34 0.78 27.57
CA THR A 22 -30.06 0.54 28.25
C THR A 22 -29.12 -0.29 27.38
N LEU A 23 -29.64 -1.36 26.76
CA LEU A 23 -28.88 -2.17 25.81
C LEU A 23 -28.46 -1.35 24.58
N GLY A 24 -29.37 -0.54 24.03
CA GLY A 24 -29.07 0.36 22.91
C GLY A 24 -27.96 1.34 23.24
N TYR A 25 -28.02 1.98 24.41
CA TYR A 25 -26.98 2.90 24.87
C TYR A 25 -25.63 2.20 25.06
N TRP A 26 -25.62 1.03 25.72
CA TRP A 26 -24.41 0.25 25.95
C TRP A 26 -23.77 -0.23 24.64
N LEU A 27 -24.59 -0.71 23.70
CA LEU A 27 -24.17 -1.13 22.37
C LEU A 27 -23.59 0.04 21.58
N GLY A 28 -24.26 1.19 21.56
CA GLY A 28 -23.76 2.41 20.90
C GLY A 28 -22.38 2.80 21.42
N ARG A 29 -22.20 2.81 22.76
CA ARG A 29 -20.90 3.09 23.36
C ARG A 29 -19.85 2.03 23.04
N LYS A 30 -20.23 0.75 22.95
CA LYS A 30 -19.32 -0.34 22.57
C LYS A 30 -18.87 -0.22 21.11
N PHE A 31 -19.79 0.08 20.19
CA PHE A 31 -19.47 0.30 18.77
C PHE A 31 -18.59 1.53 18.57
N ALA A 32 -18.85 2.65 19.25
CA ALA A 32 -18.00 3.84 19.18
C ALA A 32 -16.54 3.55 19.59
N ARG A 33 -16.34 2.77 20.67
CA ARG A 33 -14.99 2.33 21.08
C ARG A 33 -14.35 1.36 20.09
N MET A 34 -15.14 0.52 19.42
CA MET A 34 -14.61 -0.35 18.37
C MET A 34 -14.16 0.45 17.15
N GLU A 35 -14.95 1.43 16.73
CA GLU A 35 -14.61 2.32 15.62
C GLU A 35 -13.31 3.08 15.89
N GLU A 36 -13.13 3.61 17.10
CA GLU A 36 -11.88 4.25 17.51
C GLU A 36 -10.68 3.28 17.41
N ARG A 37 -10.82 2.05 17.89
CA ARG A 37 -9.75 1.03 17.79
C ARG A 37 -9.46 0.64 16.34
N VAL A 38 -10.47 0.49 15.50
CA VAL A 38 -10.31 0.19 14.07
C VAL A 38 -9.59 1.35 13.36
N ASN A 39 -9.93 2.59 13.68
CA ASN A 39 -9.25 3.77 13.15
C ASN A 39 -7.77 3.83 13.56
N LEU A 40 -7.45 3.50 14.82
CA LEU A 40 -6.06 3.39 15.28
C LEU A 40 -5.29 2.28 14.55
N ILE A 41 -5.93 1.13 14.31
CA ILE A 41 -5.34 0.03 13.52
C ILE A 41 -5.10 0.48 12.09
N ALA A 42 -6.08 1.11 11.44
CA ALA A 42 -5.94 1.60 10.06
C ALA A 42 -4.78 2.60 9.92
N LYS A 43 -4.64 3.51 10.89
CA LYS A 43 -3.50 4.44 10.96
C LYS A 43 -2.17 3.68 11.11
N SER A 44 -2.10 2.73 12.04
CA SER A 44 -0.89 1.93 12.28
C SER A 44 -0.48 1.13 11.05
N VAL A 45 -1.44 0.53 10.35
CA VAL A 45 -1.20 -0.21 9.10
C VAL A 45 -0.64 0.72 8.02
N LYS A 46 -1.16 1.94 7.89
CA LYS A 46 -0.62 2.94 6.94
C LYS A 46 0.83 3.30 7.27
N GLU A 47 1.13 3.56 8.54
CA GLU A 47 2.49 3.86 8.99
C GLU A 47 3.46 2.70 8.74
N ILE A 48 3.02 1.46 8.96
CA ILE A 48 3.81 0.25 8.64
C ILE A 48 4.06 0.15 7.13
N THR A 49 3.04 0.36 6.30
CA THR A 49 3.18 0.32 4.84
C THR A 49 4.20 1.36 4.35
N GLU A 50 4.17 2.57 4.90
CA GLU A 50 5.14 3.62 4.59
C GLU A 50 6.56 3.25 5.04
N ALA A 51 6.71 2.69 6.25
CA ALA A 51 7.99 2.22 6.77
C ALA A 51 8.58 1.09 5.91
N VAL A 52 7.77 0.09 5.54
CA VAL A 52 8.16 -1.01 4.66
C VAL A 52 8.59 -0.50 3.28
N ARG A 53 7.83 0.43 2.70
CA ARG A 53 8.18 1.08 1.42
C ARG A 53 9.55 1.75 1.49
N ASN A 54 9.76 2.59 2.51
CA ASN A 54 11.03 3.29 2.68
C ASN A 54 12.20 2.31 2.88
N GLN A 55 11.98 1.22 3.62
CA GLN A 55 13.01 0.20 3.84
C GLN A 55 13.35 -0.60 2.57
N ILE A 56 12.34 -0.95 1.77
CA ILE A 56 12.52 -1.59 0.46
C ILE A 56 13.35 -0.69 -0.46
N GLU A 57 12.96 0.58 -0.58
CA GLU A 57 13.65 1.54 -1.44
C GLU A 57 15.11 1.72 -1.02
N PHE A 58 15.36 1.86 0.29
CA PHE A 58 16.70 2.00 0.83
C PHE A 58 17.55 0.76 0.53
N PHE A 59 17.10 -0.45 0.90
CA PHE A 59 17.92 -1.64 0.73
C PHE A 59 18.13 -2.01 -0.74
N ALA A 60 17.08 -1.95 -1.55
CA ALA A 60 17.17 -2.25 -2.98
C ALA A 60 18.09 -1.23 -3.69
N GLY A 61 17.94 0.06 -3.36
CA GLY A 61 18.83 1.11 -3.85
C GLY A 61 20.27 0.95 -3.39
N PHE A 62 20.49 0.58 -2.12
CA PHE A 62 21.82 0.33 -1.59
C PHE A 62 22.52 -0.86 -2.28
N LEU A 63 21.80 -1.97 -2.52
CA LEU A 63 22.33 -3.13 -3.24
C LEU A 63 22.71 -2.79 -4.68
N GLY A 64 21.85 -2.04 -5.38
CA GLY A 64 22.15 -1.52 -6.71
C GLY A 64 23.37 -0.59 -6.70
N PHE A 65 23.41 0.35 -5.77
CA PHE A 65 24.51 1.31 -5.63
C PHE A 65 25.86 0.64 -5.34
N LYS A 66 25.86 -0.39 -4.49
CA LYS A 66 27.07 -1.18 -4.20
C LYS A 66 27.44 -2.15 -5.33
N LYS A 67 26.65 -2.22 -6.42
CA LYS A 67 26.83 -3.15 -7.54
C LYS A 67 27.00 -4.60 -7.07
N VAL A 68 26.26 -4.98 -6.01
CA VAL A 68 26.28 -6.35 -5.46
C VAL A 68 25.51 -7.30 -6.37
N LEU A 69 24.54 -6.76 -7.13
CA LEU A 69 23.73 -7.51 -8.09
C LEU A 69 24.43 -7.57 -9.43
N GLU A 70 24.58 -8.76 -9.99
CA GLU A 70 25.06 -8.95 -11.36
C GLU A 70 23.96 -8.59 -12.37
N ALA A 71 24.33 -8.35 -13.64
CA ALA A 71 23.37 -8.08 -14.70
C ALA A 71 22.29 -9.19 -14.84
N ARG A 72 22.67 -10.45 -14.59
CA ARG A 72 21.73 -11.60 -14.56
C ARG A 72 20.70 -11.50 -13.44
N ASP A 73 21.06 -10.93 -12.29
CA ASP A 73 20.16 -10.79 -11.13
C ASP A 73 19.13 -9.69 -11.41
N VAL A 74 19.59 -8.56 -11.96
CA VAL A 74 18.71 -7.47 -12.38
C VAL A 74 17.75 -7.93 -13.48
N SER A 75 18.26 -8.69 -14.46
CA SER A 75 17.45 -9.27 -15.53
C SER A 75 16.42 -10.28 -14.99
N PHE A 76 16.80 -11.09 -13.99
CA PHE A 76 15.86 -11.97 -13.29
C PHE A 76 14.71 -11.18 -12.66
N VAL A 77 15.02 -10.12 -11.88
CA VAL A 77 13.99 -9.26 -11.27
C VAL A 77 13.07 -8.63 -12.33
N LYS A 78 13.64 -8.10 -13.42
CA LYS A 78 12.89 -7.56 -14.56
C LYS A 78 11.99 -8.62 -15.20
N SER A 79 12.46 -9.86 -15.36
CA SER A 79 11.68 -10.95 -15.95
C SER A 79 10.52 -11.39 -15.06
N GLU A 80 10.74 -11.47 -13.74
CA GLU A 80 9.70 -11.78 -12.75
C GLU A 80 8.62 -10.70 -12.71
N LEU A 81 9.03 -9.44 -12.78
CA LEU A 81 8.13 -8.30 -12.96
C LEU A 81 7.31 -8.48 -14.25
N LEU A 82 7.94 -8.66 -15.41
CA LEU A 82 7.19 -8.72 -16.67
C LEU A 82 6.27 -9.93 -16.79
N ARG A 83 6.66 -11.10 -16.25
CA ARG A 83 5.87 -12.34 -16.31
C ARG A 83 4.52 -12.23 -15.62
N LEU A 84 4.47 -11.52 -14.49
CA LEU A 84 3.27 -11.45 -13.64
C LEU A 84 2.43 -10.18 -13.90
N SER A 85 2.99 -9.17 -14.57
CA SER A 85 2.48 -7.79 -14.44
C SER A 85 2.03 -7.09 -15.72
N ALA A 86 2.17 -7.69 -16.91
CA ALA A 86 2.00 -6.96 -18.17
C ALA A 86 0.62 -6.31 -18.36
N LYS A 87 -0.47 -6.97 -17.93
CA LYS A 87 -1.84 -6.46 -18.04
C LYS A 87 -2.37 -5.76 -16.77
N PRO A 88 -2.16 -6.28 -15.55
CA PRO A 88 -2.72 -5.65 -14.35
C PRO A 88 -2.14 -4.27 -14.07
N LEU A 89 -0.81 -4.09 -14.16
CA LEU A 89 -0.18 -2.80 -13.82
C LEU A 89 -0.51 -1.69 -14.83
N THR A 90 -0.56 -2.02 -16.12
CA THR A 90 -0.77 -1.01 -17.17
C THR A 90 -2.20 -0.47 -17.20
N ASN A 91 -3.17 -1.24 -16.69
CA ASN A 91 -4.56 -0.79 -16.56
C ASN A 91 -4.78 0.19 -15.40
N LEU A 92 -3.85 0.26 -14.45
CA LEU A 92 -3.93 1.15 -13.27
C LEU A 92 -3.26 2.50 -13.51
N LEU A 93 -2.55 2.62 -14.64
CA LEU A 93 -1.86 3.83 -15.05
C LEU A 93 -2.63 4.54 -16.16
N THR A 94 -2.40 5.85 -16.29
CA THR A 94 -2.80 6.55 -17.50
C THR A 94 -2.07 5.96 -18.72
N LYS A 95 -2.62 6.13 -19.93
CA LYS A 95 -1.96 5.65 -21.15
C LYS A 95 -0.53 6.16 -21.30
N GLU A 96 -0.30 7.41 -20.87
CA GLU A 96 1.00 8.05 -20.94
C GLU A 96 1.98 7.48 -19.92
N GLU A 97 1.57 7.34 -18.65
CA GLU A 97 2.38 6.69 -17.62
C GLU A 97 2.69 5.23 -17.98
N ALA A 98 1.74 4.49 -18.55
CA ALA A 98 1.95 3.12 -18.97
C ALA A 98 2.92 3.01 -20.15
N ARG A 99 2.88 3.96 -21.09
CA ARG A 99 3.86 4.07 -22.19
C ARG A 99 5.24 4.36 -21.63
N ARG A 100 5.35 5.38 -20.78
CA ARG A 100 6.61 5.81 -20.19
C ARG A 100 7.25 4.74 -19.30
N LEU A 101 6.45 4.05 -18.50
CA LEU A 101 6.91 2.91 -17.70
C LEU A 101 7.53 1.82 -18.58
N ARG A 102 6.89 1.48 -19.70
CA ARG A 102 7.43 0.48 -20.64
C ARG A 102 8.77 0.91 -21.21
N GLU A 103 8.88 2.15 -21.67
CA GLU A 103 10.14 2.72 -22.17
C GLU A 103 11.27 2.63 -21.14
N LEU A 104 10.99 3.00 -19.89
CA LEU A 104 11.96 2.95 -18.80
C LEU A 104 12.36 1.51 -18.45
N ILE A 105 11.41 0.57 -18.46
CA ILE A 105 11.72 -0.84 -18.17
C ILE A 105 12.53 -1.46 -19.30
N GLU A 106 12.25 -1.14 -20.57
CA GLU A 106 12.91 -1.74 -21.73
C GLU A 106 14.39 -1.38 -21.83
N LYS A 107 14.76 -0.16 -21.41
CA LYS A 107 16.14 0.31 -21.36
C LYS A 107 17.04 -0.62 -20.52
N GLU A 108 18.25 -0.82 -21.00
CA GLU A 108 19.28 -1.58 -20.28
C GLU A 108 19.91 -0.75 -19.16
N LYS A 109 20.13 0.55 -19.41
CA LYS A 109 20.66 1.52 -18.46
C LYS A 109 19.74 2.73 -18.39
N LEU A 110 19.65 3.32 -17.20
CA LEU A 110 18.88 4.52 -16.93
C LEU A 110 19.81 5.61 -16.42
N THR A 111 19.57 6.85 -16.82
CA THR A 111 20.14 7.99 -16.09
C THR A 111 19.54 8.08 -14.69
N LEU A 112 20.13 8.88 -13.79
CA LEU A 112 19.58 9.06 -12.46
C LEU A 112 18.16 9.63 -12.51
N GLU A 113 17.90 10.58 -13.40
CA GLU A 113 16.58 11.19 -13.60
C GLU A 113 15.55 10.15 -14.08
N GLU A 114 15.94 9.32 -15.06
CA GLU A 114 15.06 8.27 -15.59
C GLU A 114 14.76 7.18 -14.55
N ALA A 115 15.75 6.86 -13.72
CA ALA A 115 15.56 5.91 -12.63
C ALA A 115 14.71 6.49 -11.48
N ASP A 116 14.84 7.80 -11.19
CA ASP A 116 13.97 8.49 -10.25
C ASP A 116 12.53 8.57 -10.77
N GLU A 117 12.33 8.84 -12.07
CA GLU A 117 11.02 8.81 -12.71
C GLU A 117 10.36 7.42 -12.62
N LEU A 118 11.11 6.36 -12.95
CA LEU A 118 10.65 4.98 -12.81
C LEU A 118 10.21 4.68 -11.36
N ARG A 119 10.98 5.17 -10.38
CA ARG A 119 10.69 4.98 -8.96
C ARG A 119 9.47 5.76 -8.51
N GLU A 120 9.22 6.97 -9.02
CA GLU A 120 8.00 7.71 -8.72
C GLU A 120 6.75 7.01 -9.24
N ILE A 121 6.79 6.47 -10.46
CA ILE A 121 5.69 5.66 -11.00
C ILE A 121 5.43 4.46 -10.09
N ALA A 122 6.48 3.77 -9.65
CA ALA A 122 6.37 2.64 -8.73
C ALA A 122 5.81 3.05 -7.35
N ARG A 123 6.27 4.17 -6.78
CA ARG A 123 5.78 4.72 -5.50
C ARG A 123 4.31 5.08 -5.55
N LYS A 124 3.83 5.62 -6.69
CA LYS A 124 2.42 5.91 -6.91
C LYS A 124 1.60 4.62 -6.91
N LEU A 125 2.02 3.62 -7.68
CA LEU A 125 1.35 2.32 -7.74
C LEU A 125 1.29 1.63 -6.37
N VAL A 126 2.35 1.69 -5.56
CA VAL A 126 2.33 1.13 -4.20
C VAL A 126 1.38 1.92 -3.29
N ARG A 127 1.33 3.24 -3.40
CA ARG A 127 0.41 4.08 -2.62
C ARG A 127 -1.06 3.82 -2.94
N GLU A 128 -1.37 3.63 -4.21
CA GLU A 128 -2.75 3.53 -4.71
C GLU A 128 -3.26 2.08 -4.74
N HIS A 129 -2.36 1.11 -4.93
CA HIS A 129 -2.71 -0.29 -5.21
C HIS A 129 -1.82 -1.33 -4.52
N GLY A 130 -0.92 -0.92 -3.62
CA GLY A 130 0.00 -1.85 -2.96
C GLY A 130 -0.67 -2.91 -2.08
N ASP A 131 -1.92 -2.68 -1.66
CA ASP A 131 -2.75 -3.62 -0.89
C ASP A 131 -3.40 -4.71 -1.76
N SER A 132 -3.60 -4.43 -3.04
CA SER A 132 -4.37 -5.25 -3.98
C SER A 132 -3.51 -5.85 -5.10
N VAL A 133 -2.36 -5.24 -5.38
CA VAL A 133 -1.49 -5.60 -6.50
C VAL A 133 -0.05 -5.74 -6.00
N SER A 134 0.34 -6.99 -5.73
CA SER A 134 1.68 -7.33 -5.22
C SER A 134 2.82 -6.89 -6.16
N GLU A 135 2.51 -6.80 -7.45
CA GLU A 135 3.42 -6.43 -8.54
C GLU A 135 3.90 -4.98 -8.41
N ALA A 136 3.12 -4.09 -7.78
CA ALA A 136 3.53 -2.72 -7.51
C ALA A 136 4.80 -2.67 -6.63
N TRP A 137 4.89 -3.57 -5.64
CA TRP A 137 6.05 -3.69 -4.77
C TRP A 137 7.28 -4.25 -5.50
N LYS A 138 7.08 -5.21 -6.42
CA LYS A 138 8.15 -5.75 -7.26
C LYS A 138 8.72 -4.68 -8.19
N LEU A 139 7.84 -3.86 -8.76
CA LEU A 139 8.25 -2.71 -9.57
C LEU A 139 9.05 -1.71 -8.73
N LEU A 140 8.63 -1.44 -7.49
CA LEU A 140 9.36 -0.56 -6.58
C LEU A 140 10.77 -1.07 -6.26
N ILE A 141 10.91 -2.38 -6.03
CA ILE A 141 12.21 -3.03 -5.83
C ILE A 141 13.09 -2.83 -7.08
N TYR A 142 12.58 -3.18 -8.27
CA TYR A 142 13.30 -3.01 -9.53
C TYR A 142 13.74 -1.56 -9.75
N ALA A 143 12.80 -0.61 -9.64
CA ALA A 143 13.08 0.81 -9.80
C ALA A 143 14.15 1.32 -8.83
N SER A 144 14.10 0.85 -7.58
CA SER A 144 15.08 1.23 -6.56
C SER A 144 16.47 0.68 -6.86
N ILE A 145 16.57 -0.58 -7.33
CA ILE A 145 17.84 -1.17 -7.80
C ILE A 145 18.41 -0.32 -8.94
N MET A 146 17.60 -0.03 -9.97
CA MET A 146 18.04 0.75 -11.13
C MET A 146 18.53 2.14 -10.74
N ARG A 147 17.86 2.80 -9.79
CA ARG A 147 18.33 4.08 -9.28
C ARG A 147 19.64 3.97 -8.53
N GLY A 148 19.82 2.92 -7.72
CA GLY A 148 21.09 2.64 -7.07
C GLY A 148 22.23 2.49 -8.08
N LEU A 149 21.99 1.72 -9.15
CA LEU A 149 22.95 1.54 -10.24
C LEU A 149 23.28 2.88 -10.91
N ALA A 150 22.27 3.67 -11.30
CA ALA A 150 22.48 4.97 -11.91
C ALA A 150 23.30 5.92 -11.02
N LEU A 151 23.04 5.95 -9.72
CA LEU A 151 23.81 6.75 -8.75
C LEU A 151 25.28 6.31 -8.66
N SER A 152 25.53 4.99 -8.71
CA SER A 152 26.89 4.44 -8.66
C SER A 152 27.70 4.67 -9.94
N GLU A 153 27.02 4.86 -11.07
CA GLU A 153 27.68 5.26 -12.33
C GLU A 153 28.09 6.73 -12.26
N LEU A 154 27.21 7.62 -11.78
CA LEU A 154 27.55 9.04 -11.56
C LEU A 154 28.75 9.25 -10.63
N GLU A 155 28.81 8.56 -9.48
CA GLU A 155 29.97 8.66 -8.57
C GLU A 155 31.25 8.02 -9.14
N GLY A 156 31.10 7.06 -10.06
CA GLY A 156 32.23 6.40 -10.74
C GLY A 156 32.86 7.28 -11.81
N ASP A 157 32.07 8.15 -12.43
CA ASP A 157 32.52 9.09 -13.47
C ASP A 157 33.20 10.34 -12.87
N GLU A 158 33.08 10.58 -11.56
CA GLU A 158 33.72 11.68 -10.83
C GLU A 158 35.14 11.36 -10.30
N LYS A 159 35.66 10.14 -10.51
CA LYS A 159 37.00 9.70 -10.07
C LYS A 159 37.96 9.45 -11.23
#